data_AF-A0AAE1YS71-F1
#
_entry.id   AF-A0AAE1YS71-F1
#
_cell.length_a   1.000
_cell.length_b   1.000
_cell.length_c   1.000
_cell.angle_alpha   90.00
_cell.angle_beta   90.00
_cell.angle_gamma   90.00
#
_symmetry.space_group_name_H-M   'P 1'
#
loop_
_entity.id
_entity.type
_entity.pdbx_description
1 polymer ?
#
loop_
_entity_poly.entity_id
_entity_poly.type
_entity_poly.pdbx_seq_one_letter_code
_entity_poly.pdbx_strand_id
1 'polypeptide(L)'
;MAMGTHTASTAVGTLWEVQMCLAMLTATAVGMRRFAHLAIYKVCSFYVFESDILAAMDTQLLMMESIYLSLSLGGFANNFYDDSIALGAYSAMEQGILVSCSAGNAGPSNFSLSNEAPWILTVGASTTDRKIRATAVLGDNQTFDGESTFQPMDFPPTLLPSRICLSVCEIGIYNKFAKGIAVKDGGGAAMISGKSCTLRQPYSFESHVLPATDVRLMPMD
;
A
#
# COMPACT_ATOMS: atom_id res chain seq x y z
N MET A 1 -1.24 -8.49 -11.46
CA MET A 1 -0.08 -7.97 -12.21
C MET A 1 0.51 -6.73 -11.54
N ALA A 2 -0.30 -5.74 -11.14
CA ALA A 2 0.19 -4.50 -10.51
C ALA A 2 1.06 -4.68 -9.25
N MET A 3 0.72 -5.60 -8.33
CA MET A 3 1.47 -5.80 -7.08
C MET A 3 2.92 -6.25 -7.31
N GLY A 4 3.12 -7.30 -8.12
CA GLY A 4 4.46 -7.82 -8.40
C GLY A 4 5.37 -6.81 -9.10
N THR A 5 4.82 -6.04 -10.04
CA THR A 5 5.56 -4.95 -10.71
C THR A 5 5.96 -3.86 -9.71
N HIS A 6 5.06 -3.46 -8.81
CA HIS A 6 5.35 -2.44 -7.79
C HIS A 6 6.44 -2.88 -6.81
N THR A 7 6.36 -4.12 -6.30
CA THR A 7 7.39 -4.67 -5.41
C THR A 7 8.74 -4.80 -6.11
N ALA A 8 8.76 -5.34 -7.34
CA ALA A 8 9.99 -5.52 -8.11
C ALA A 8 10.67 -4.18 -8.44
N SER A 9 9.89 -3.16 -8.86
CA SER A 9 10.44 -1.84 -9.16
C SER A 9 10.95 -1.12 -7.91
N THR A 10 10.32 -1.33 -6.75
CA THR A 10 10.81 -0.79 -5.47
C THR A 10 12.15 -1.41 -5.07
N ALA A 11 12.34 -2.72 -5.28
CA ALA A 11 13.56 -3.41 -4.92
C ALA A 11 14.72 -3.11 -5.88
N VAL A 12 14.50 -3.26 -7.19
CA VAL A 12 15.57 -3.27 -8.21
C VAL A 12 15.21 -2.50 -9.48
N GLY A 13 14.19 -1.64 -9.43
CA GLY A 13 13.79 -0.80 -10.57
C GLY A 13 14.92 0.10 -11.06
N THR A 14 15.04 0.20 -12.39
CA THR A 14 15.97 1.12 -13.05
C THR A 14 15.42 2.55 -13.01
N LEU A 15 16.27 3.52 -13.38
CA LEU A 15 15.87 4.93 -13.46
C LEU A 15 14.74 5.08 -14.48
N TRP A 16 13.61 5.57 -14.01
CA TRP A 16 12.45 5.86 -14.83
C TRP A 16 11.88 7.22 -14.42
N GLU A 17 11.64 8.08 -15.41
CA GLU A 17 10.93 9.34 -15.19
C GLU A 17 9.45 9.02 -14.98
N VAL A 18 8.98 9.21 -13.76
CA VAL A 18 7.58 8.98 -13.43
C VAL A 18 6.88 10.31 -13.45
N GLN A 19 5.90 10.41 -14.33
CA GLN A 19 4.82 11.36 -14.14
C GLN A 19 3.86 10.74 -13.12
N MET A 20 3.84 11.22 -11.87
CA MET A 20 2.85 10.72 -10.92
C MET A 20 1.44 11.01 -11.45
N CYS A 21 0.55 10.02 -11.29
CA CYS A 21 -0.80 10.02 -11.84
C CYS A 21 -1.52 11.32 -11.45
N LEU A 22 -1.82 12.14 -12.47
CA LEU A 22 -2.63 13.37 -12.40
C LEU A 22 -2.07 14.53 -11.58
N ALA A 23 -0.88 15.00 -11.96
CA ALA A 23 -0.37 16.35 -11.72
C ALA A 23 0.19 16.62 -10.31
N MET A 24 1.52 16.77 -10.24
CA MET A 24 2.22 17.88 -9.59
C MET A 24 3.72 17.62 -9.38
N LEU A 25 4.24 16.42 -9.64
CA LEU A 25 5.68 16.16 -9.63
C LEU A 25 6.11 15.20 -10.76
N THR A 26 7.00 15.68 -11.63
CA THR A 26 7.94 14.82 -12.35
C THR A 26 9.02 14.42 -11.36
N ALA A 27 9.14 13.13 -11.10
CA ALA A 27 10.16 12.60 -10.21
C ALA A 27 10.78 11.36 -10.83
N THR A 28 12.09 11.20 -10.65
CA THR A 28 12.76 9.97 -11.05
C THR A 28 12.53 8.92 -9.97
N ALA A 29 11.85 7.82 -10.33
CA ALA A 29 11.82 6.64 -9.47
C ALA A 29 13.04 5.78 -9.73
N VAL A 30 13.55 5.19 -8.66
CA VAL A 30 14.64 4.21 -8.70
C VAL A 30 14.41 3.20 -7.58
N GLY A 31 14.69 1.92 -7.85
CA GLY A 31 14.68 0.90 -6.82
C GLY A 31 15.91 0.96 -5.94
N MET A 32 15.87 0.28 -4.80
CA MET A 32 16.99 0.23 -3.84
C MET A 32 18.32 -0.21 -4.48
N ARG A 33 18.29 -1.15 -5.44
CA ARG A 33 19.48 -1.61 -6.16
C ARG A 33 19.25 -1.73 -7.67
N ARG A 34 19.36 -0.59 -8.36
CA ARG A 34 19.17 -0.39 -9.83
C ARG A 34 19.93 -1.32 -10.79
N PHE A 35 20.97 -2.02 -10.34
CA PHE A 35 21.82 -2.87 -11.20
C PHE A 35 21.80 -4.35 -10.80
N ALA A 36 20.95 -4.72 -9.84
CA ALA A 36 20.74 -6.12 -9.54
C ALA A 36 19.94 -6.79 -10.66
N HIS A 37 20.26 -8.04 -10.95
CA HIS A 37 19.44 -8.86 -11.83
C HIS A 37 18.13 -9.21 -11.13
N LEU A 38 17.06 -9.34 -11.93
CA LEU A 38 15.72 -9.64 -11.44
C LEU A 38 15.24 -10.95 -12.05
N ALA A 39 14.97 -11.94 -11.21
CA ALA A 39 14.21 -13.14 -11.55
C ALA A 39 12.78 -13.01 -11.00
N ILE A 40 11.78 -13.34 -11.80
CA ILE A 40 10.36 -13.20 -11.43
C ILE A 40 9.71 -14.57 -11.42
N TYR A 41 9.21 -14.97 -10.25
CA TYR A 41 8.40 -16.18 -10.08
C TYR A 41 6.96 -15.78 -9.76
N LYS A 42 6.04 -16.05 -10.68
CA LYS A 42 4.63 -15.68 -10.53
C LYS A 42 3.87 -16.81 -9.84
N VAL A 43 3.63 -16.65 -8.54
CA VAL A 43 2.88 -17.60 -7.69
C VAL A 43 1.45 -17.15 -7.38
N CYS A 44 1.14 -15.87 -7.64
CA CYS A 44 -0.18 -15.28 -7.38
C CYS A 44 -0.92 -15.04 -8.71
N SER A 45 -2.10 -15.64 -8.84
CA SER A 45 -3.03 -15.40 -9.93
C SER A 45 -4.38 -14.95 -9.36
N PHE A 46 -5.49 -15.61 -9.72
CA PHE A 46 -6.79 -15.45 -9.05
C PHE A 46 -6.79 -16.04 -7.64
N TYR A 47 -6.06 -17.14 -7.45
CA TYR A 47 -5.79 -17.78 -6.17
C TYR A 47 -4.29 -17.83 -5.94
N VAL A 48 -3.91 -18.03 -4.68
CA VAL A 48 -2.53 -18.28 -4.25
C VAL A 48 -2.55 -19.62 -3.55
N PHE A 49 -1.80 -20.58 -4.11
CA PHE A 49 -1.64 -21.89 -3.49
C PHE A 49 -0.27 -21.98 -2.85
N GLU A 50 -0.22 -22.58 -1.65
CA GLU A 50 1.03 -22.83 -0.92
C GLU A 50 1.99 -23.71 -1.72
N SER A 51 1.45 -24.66 -2.50
CA SER A 51 2.22 -25.49 -3.42
C SER A 51 2.97 -24.68 -4.48
N ASP A 52 2.35 -23.62 -5.01
CA ASP A 52 2.97 -22.78 -6.04
C ASP A 52 4.09 -21.92 -5.44
N ILE A 53 3.92 -21.46 -4.20
CA ILE A 53 4.95 -20.74 -3.45
C ILE A 53 6.15 -21.65 -3.23
N LEU A 54 5.92 -22.86 -2.71
CA LEU A 54 7.00 -23.81 -2.42
C LEU A 54 7.72 -24.23 -3.70
N ALA A 55 6.99 -24.53 -4.79
CA ALA A 55 7.58 -24.87 -6.08
C ALA A 55 8.44 -23.74 -6.65
N ALA A 56 8.03 -22.47 -6.47
CA ALA A 56 8.83 -21.33 -6.90
C ALA A 56 10.12 -21.18 -6.06
N MET A 57 10.03 -21.37 -4.74
CA MET A 57 11.21 -21.35 -3.87
C MET A 57 12.17 -22.49 -4.23
N ASP A 58 11.68 -23.71 -4.41
CA ASP A 58 12.50 -24.85 -4.82
C ASP A 58 13.16 -24.62 -6.18
N THR A 59 12.43 -24.07 -7.15
CA THR A 59 12.99 -23.73 -8.47
C THR A 59 14.13 -22.72 -8.34
N GLN A 60 13.96 -21.70 -7.51
CA GLN A 60 14.99 -20.70 -7.24
C GLN A 60 16.23 -21.34 -6.57
N LEU A 61 16.05 -22.26 -5.63
CA LEU A 61 17.16 -22.94 -4.95
C LEU A 61 17.91 -23.87 -5.91
N LEU A 62 17.20 -24.64 -6.74
CA LEU A 62 17.79 -25.54 -7.73
C LEU A 62 18.61 -24.79 -8.79
N MET A 63 18.09 -23.66 -9.26
CA MET A 63 18.75 -22.87 -10.30
C MET A 63 19.80 -21.90 -9.74
N MET A 64 19.78 -21.65 -8.42
CA MET A 64 20.69 -20.75 -7.70
C MET A 64 20.82 -19.36 -8.34
N GLU A 65 19.71 -18.87 -8.92
CA GLU A 65 19.66 -17.64 -9.73
C GLU A 65 19.80 -16.34 -8.91
N SER A 66 19.64 -16.41 -7.59
CA SER A 66 19.65 -15.24 -6.72
C SER A 66 20.24 -15.54 -5.34
N ILE A 67 20.74 -14.48 -4.71
CA ILE A 67 21.28 -14.50 -3.34
C ILE A 67 20.29 -13.89 -2.32
N TYR A 68 19.14 -13.39 -2.79
CA TYR A 68 18.10 -12.74 -1.99
C TYR A 68 16.72 -13.03 -2.57
N LEU A 69 15.75 -13.34 -1.71
CA LEU A 69 14.34 -13.53 -2.05
C LEU A 69 13.47 -12.46 -1.39
N SER A 70 12.55 -11.85 -2.16
CA SER A 70 11.61 -10.84 -1.68
C SER A 70 10.17 -11.30 -1.90
N LEU A 71 9.46 -11.60 -0.81
CA LEU A 71 8.09 -12.11 -0.83
C LEU A 71 7.14 -11.14 -0.10
N SER A 72 6.36 -10.39 -0.86
CA SER A 72 5.26 -9.56 -0.30
C SER A 72 3.95 -10.35 -0.27
N LEU A 73 3.98 -11.51 0.40
CA LEU A 73 2.85 -12.40 0.61
C LEU A 73 2.97 -13.07 1.99
N GLY A 74 1.86 -13.58 2.50
CA GLY A 74 1.81 -14.22 3.81
C GLY A 74 0.42 -14.78 4.09
N GLY A 75 0.38 -15.87 4.85
CA GLY A 75 -0.84 -16.48 5.35
C GLY A 75 -1.15 -16.10 6.79
N PHE A 76 -2.10 -16.81 7.38
CA PHE A 76 -2.30 -16.79 8.83
C PHE A 76 -1.09 -17.42 9.54
N ALA A 77 -0.84 -16.98 10.78
CA ALA A 77 0.20 -17.58 11.60
C ALA A 77 -0.12 -19.06 11.87
N ASN A 78 0.75 -19.94 11.40
CA ASN A 78 0.72 -21.37 11.63
C ASN A 78 2.02 -21.81 12.31
N ASN A 79 2.06 -23.05 12.79
CA ASN A 79 3.32 -23.63 13.26
C ASN A 79 4.31 -23.71 12.08
N PHE A 80 5.61 -23.53 12.35
CA PHE A 80 6.61 -23.44 11.28
C PHE A 80 6.71 -24.66 10.36
N TYR A 81 6.37 -25.84 10.86
CA TYR A 81 6.35 -27.08 10.06
C TYR A 81 5.09 -27.24 9.19
N ASP A 82 4.10 -26.38 9.39
CA ASP A 82 2.82 -26.34 8.66
C ASP A 82 2.67 -25.02 7.88
N ASP A 83 3.78 -24.26 7.75
CA ASP A 83 3.86 -23.04 6.97
C ASP A 83 4.82 -23.25 5.81
N SER A 84 4.27 -23.29 4.60
CA SER A 84 5.04 -23.48 3.36
C SER A 84 6.11 -22.40 3.14
N ILE A 85 5.85 -21.16 3.55
CA ILE A 85 6.81 -20.05 3.43
C ILE A 85 7.93 -20.25 4.45
N ALA A 86 7.60 -20.65 5.67
CA ALA A 86 8.60 -20.95 6.69
C ALA A 86 9.51 -22.12 6.27
N LEU A 87 8.94 -23.22 5.76
CA LEU A 87 9.71 -24.36 5.26
C LEU A 87 10.59 -23.98 4.07
N GLY A 88 10.05 -23.32 3.05
CA GLY A 88 10.83 -22.89 1.89
C GLY A 88 11.94 -21.90 2.28
N ALA A 89 11.66 -21.00 3.23
CA ALA A 89 12.65 -20.04 3.70
C ALA A 89 13.75 -20.69 4.54
N TYR A 90 13.43 -21.76 5.27
CA TYR A 90 14.42 -22.54 6.01
C TYR A 90 15.43 -23.19 5.04
N SER A 91 14.93 -23.86 4.00
CA SER A 91 15.77 -24.44 2.94
C SER A 91 16.62 -23.39 2.21
N ALA A 92 16.08 -22.18 2.00
CA ALA A 92 16.82 -21.08 1.42
C ALA A 92 17.95 -20.58 2.34
N MET A 93 17.66 -20.48 3.64
CA MET A 93 18.64 -20.05 4.64
C MET A 93 19.79 -21.06 4.79
N GLU A 94 19.52 -22.37 4.69
CA GLU A 94 20.56 -23.40 4.66
C GLU A 94 21.53 -23.26 3.47
N GLN A 95 21.07 -22.68 2.35
CA GLN A 95 21.89 -22.37 1.19
C GLN A 95 22.51 -20.95 1.24
N GLY A 96 22.34 -20.23 2.34
CA GLY A 96 22.86 -18.86 2.51
C GLY A 96 22.06 -17.78 1.77
N ILE A 97 20.83 -18.08 1.35
CA ILE A 97 19.93 -17.12 0.69
C ILE A 97 19.02 -16.49 1.74
N LEU A 98 19.06 -15.16 1.84
CA LEU A 98 18.20 -14.43 2.77
C LEU A 98 16.80 -14.22 2.16
N VAL A 99 15.77 -14.54 2.95
CA VAL A 99 14.36 -14.35 2.58
C VAL A 99 13.76 -13.17 3.34
N SER A 100 13.25 -12.18 2.62
CA SER A 100 12.54 -11.02 3.15
C SER A 100 11.04 -11.16 2.91
N CYS A 101 10.24 -11.10 3.98
CA CYS A 101 8.78 -11.18 3.90
C CYS A 101 8.09 -9.98 4.57
N SER A 102 6.87 -9.65 4.12
CA SER A 102 6.05 -8.63 4.80
C SER A 102 5.41 -9.18 6.08
N ALA A 103 5.31 -8.35 7.13
CA ALA A 103 4.65 -8.71 8.39
C ALA A 103 3.12 -8.89 8.29
N GLY A 104 2.51 -8.54 7.15
CA GLY A 104 1.06 -8.54 6.97
C GLY A 104 0.41 -7.20 7.34
N ASN A 105 -0.85 -7.03 6.92
CA ASN A 105 -1.62 -5.78 7.07
C ASN A 105 -2.80 -5.90 8.06
N ALA A 106 -2.85 -6.98 8.85
CA ALA A 106 -3.96 -7.28 9.76
C ALA A 106 -3.87 -6.55 11.12
N GLY A 107 -2.86 -5.71 11.32
CA GLY A 107 -2.73 -4.86 12.51
C GLY A 107 -3.92 -3.90 12.69
N PRO A 108 -4.03 -3.22 13.85
CA PRO A 108 -2.98 -3.02 14.87
C PRO A 108 -3.12 -3.92 16.11
N SER A 109 -4.03 -4.89 16.13
CA SER A 109 -4.20 -5.78 17.29
C SER A 109 -2.96 -6.62 17.53
N ASN A 110 -2.71 -6.97 18.80
CA ASN A 110 -1.66 -7.93 19.15
C ASN A 110 -1.91 -9.27 18.43
N PHE A 111 -0.84 -10.02 18.16
CA PHE A 111 -0.89 -11.34 17.50
C PHE A 111 -1.49 -11.32 16.09
N SER A 112 -1.25 -10.25 15.33
CA SER A 112 -1.69 -10.08 13.94
C SER A 112 -0.56 -10.20 12.91
N LEU A 113 0.64 -10.59 13.35
CA LEU A 113 1.82 -10.72 12.49
C LEU A 113 1.67 -11.98 11.60
N SER A 114 2.25 -11.91 10.41
CA SER A 114 2.49 -13.05 9.52
C SER A 114 4.00 -13.23 9.31
N ASN A 115 4.41 -14.41 8.84
CA ASN A 115 5.82 -14.74 8.56
C ASN A 115 6.71 -14.62 9.82
N GLU A 116 6.38 -15.37 10.87
CA GLU A 116 7.02 -15.27 12.19
C GLU A 116 8.33 -16.05 12.33
N ALA A 117 8.71 -16.81 11.30
CA ALA A 117 9.85 -17.72 11.38
C ALA A 117 11.18 -16.95 11.63
N PRO A 118 12.04 -17.38 12.57
CA PRO A 118 13.26 -16.65 12.95
C PRO A 118 14.27 -16.43 11.83
N TRP A 119 14.21 -17.25 10.78
CA TRP A 119 15.09 -17.20 9.62
C TRP A 119 14.55 -16.34 8.48
N ILE A 120 13.39 -15.73 8.67
CA ILE A 120 12.80 -14.78 7.74
C ILE A 120 13.07 -13.35 8.25
N LEU A 121 13.52 -12.47 7.35
CA LEU A 121 13.53 -11.04 7.61
C LEU A 121 12.11 -10.50 7.44
N THR A 122 11.39 -10.37 8.55
CA THR A 122 9.99 -9.91 8.56
C THR A 122 9.92 -8.39 8.70
N VAL A 123 9.33 -7.74 7.69
CA VAL A 123 9.36 -6.29 7.53
C VAL A 123 7.99 -5.67 7.83
N GLY A 124 7.95 -4.79 8.83
CA GLY A 124 6.79 -3.95 9.15
C GLY A 124 6.74 -2.67 8.31
N ALA A 125 5.54 -2.13 8.09
CA ALA A 125 5.35 -0.88 7.36
C ALA A 125 5.36 0.32 8.31
N SER A 126 5.99 1.42 7.87
CA SER A 126 5.97 2.72 8.56
C SER A 126 5.76 3.86 7.57
N THR A 127 5.47 5.05 8.09
CA THR A 127 5.29 6.26 7.28
C THR A 127 6.60 7.01 7.10
N THR A 128 6.78 7.63 5.94
CA THR A 128 7.87 8.59 5.71
C THR A 128 7.44 10.01 6.05
N ASP A 129 8.37 10.96 5.96
CA ASP A 129 8.14 12.40 6.12
C ASP A 129 7.38 13.04 4.95
N ARG A 130 7.42 12.41 3.76
CA ARG A 130 6.71 12.87 2.57
C ARG A 130 5.20 12.71 2.70
N LYS A 131 4.47 13.81 2.45
CA LYS A 131 3.00 13.85 2.37
C LYS A 131 2.54 14.42 1.03
N ILE A 132 1.51 13.83 0.45
CA ILE A 132 0.84 14.38 -0.75
C ILE A 132 -0.32 15.24 -0.26
N ARG A 133 -0.01 16.50 0.06
CA ARG A 133 -0.95 17.44 0.67
C ARG A 133 -2.09 17.79 -0.29
N ALA A 134 -3.32 17.77 0.24
CA ALA A 134 -4.52 18.26 -0.41
C ALA A 134 -5.30 19.10 0.61
N THR A 135 -5.24 20.43 0.48
CA THR A 135 -5.88 21.34 1.43
C THR A 135 -7.34 21.58 1.07
N ALA A 136 -8.25 21.37 2.02
CA ALA A 136 -9.64 21.78 1.91
C ALA A 136 -9.82 23.18 2.50
N VAL A 137 -10.53 24.04 1.77
CA VAL A 137 -10.95 25.36 2.24
C VAL A 137 -12.47 25.39 2.28
N LEU A 138 -13.02 25.64 3.47
CA LEU A 138 -14.47 25.74 3.69
C LEU A 138 -14.98 27.15 3.37
N GLY A 139 -16.31 27.28 3.23
CA GLY A 139 -16.96 28.56 2.91
C GLY A 139 -16.84 29.64 4.00
N ASP A 140 -16.46 29.24 5.23
CA ASP A 140 -16.14 30.13 6.36
C ASP A 140 -14.64 30.46 6.45
N ASN A 141 -13.87 30.15 5.41
CA ASN A 141 -12.44 30.38 5.30
C ASN A 141 -11.57 29.53 6.24
N GLN A 142 -12.15 28.51 6.89
CA GLN A 142 -11.36 27.52 7.62
C GLN A 142 -10.62 26.61 6.65
N THR A 143 -9.36 26.30 6.98
CA THR A 143 -8.48 25.48 6.14
C THR A 143 -8.08 24.19 6.86
N PHE A 144 -8.25 23.06 6.19
CA PHE A 144 -7.87 21.74 6.70
C PHE A 144 -6.84 21.10 5.78
N ASP A 145 -5.68 20.79 6.34
CA ASP A 145 -4.65 20.04 5.64
C ASP A 145 -4.94 18.55 5.70
N GLY A 146 -5.26 17.98 4.54
CA GLY A 146 -5.39 16.55 4.36
C GLY A 146 -4.40 15.99 3.34
N GLU A 147 -4.59 14.72 3.02
CA GLU A 147 -3.75 13.98 2.07
C GLU A 147 -4.63 13.37 0.95
N SER A 148 -4.12 13.39 -0.29
CA SER A 148 -4.83 12.79 -1.43
C SER A 148 -3.91 12.44 -2.58
N THR A 149 -4.18 11.30 -3.21
CA THR A 149 -3.48 10.81 -4.41
C THR A 149 -4.17 11.19 -5.72
N PHE A 150 -5.37 11.78 -5.67
CA PHE A 150 -6.15 12.14 -6.85
C PHE A 150 -6.48 13.64 -6.82
N GLN A 151 -5.73 14.43 -7.59
CA GLN A 151 -5.85 15.89 -7.67
C GLN A 151 -5.96 16.32 -9.14
N PRO A 152 -7.14 16.19 -9.77
CA PRO A 152 -7.31 16.53 -11.19
C PRO A 152 -7.05 18.02 -11.46
N MET A 153 -6.30 18.32 -12.54
CA MET A 153 -5.93 19.70 -12.91
C MET A 153 -7.13 20.56 -13.34
N ASP A 154 -8.19 19.93 -13.80
CA ASP A 154 -9.44 20.54 -14.25
C ASP A 154 -10.43 20.78 -13.11
N PHE A 155 -10.06 20.49 -11.84
CA PHE A 155 -10.87 20.84 -10.69
C PHE A 155 -10.58 22.28 -10.24
N PRO A 156 -11.52 23.24 -10.44
CA PRO A 156 -11.24 24.64 -10.18
C PRO A 156 -11.14 24.90 -8.67
N PRO A 157 -10.19 25.74 -8.21
CA PRO A 157 -10.02 26.09 -6.79
C PRO A 157 -11.13 27.01 -6.25
N THR A 158 -12.18 27.28 -7.04
CA THR A 158 -13.34 28.05 -6.61
C THR A 158 -14.18 27.28 -5.62
N LEU A 159 -14.66 27.97 -4.58
CA LEU A 159 -15.66 27.44 -3.66
C LEU A 159 -16.86 26.95 -4.47
N LEU A 160 -17.13 25.66 -4.36
CA LEU A 160 -18.26 25.05 -5.05
C LEU A 160 -19.57 25.63 -4.47
N PRO A 161 -20.56 25.97 -5.31
CA PRO A 161 -21.84 26.47 -4.84
C PRO A 161 -22.49 25.46 -3.89
N SER A 162 -23.28 25.96 -2.93
CA SER A 162 -23.95 25.24 -1.83
C SER A 162 -24.88 24.08 -2.23
N ARG A 163 -24.97 23.74 -3.52
CA ARG A 163 -25.75 22.62 -4.08
C ARG A 163 -24.91 21.39 -4.42
N ILE A 164 -23.60 21.41 -4.15
CA ILE A 164 -22.73 20.26 -4.37
C ILE A 164 -22.46 19.59 -3.03
N CYS A 165 -22.97 18.37 -2.87
CA CYS A 165 -22.88 17.59 -1.64
C CYS A 165 -21.43 17.21 -1.33
N LEU A 166 -20.86 17.87 -0.33
CA LEU A 166 -19.62 17.47 0.31
C LEU A 166 -19.98 16.49 1.45
N SER A 167 -19.69 15.21 1.27
CA SER A 167 -19.94 14.21 2.31
C SER A 167 -18.72 14.12 3.24
N VAL A 168 -18.91 14.47 4.51
CA VAL A 168 -17.94 14.17 5.57
C VAL A 168 -18.19 12.75 6.04
N CYS A 169 -17.35 11.81 5.59
CA CYS A 169 -17.50 10.41 5.94
C CYS A 169 -16.44 10.02 6.98
N GLU A 170 -16.89 9.47 8.12
CA GLU A 170 -16.00 8.77 9.03
C GLU A 170 -15.44 7.50 8.35
N ILE A 171 -14.25 7.10 8.76
CA ILE A 171 -13.66 5.84 8.30
C ILE A 171 -14.41 4.65 8.93
N GLY A 172 -15.52 4.26 8.32
CA GLY A 172 -16.17 2.95 8.51
C GLY A 172 -15.59 1.85 7.60
N ILE A 173 -16.17 0.64 7.72
CA ILE A 173 -15.72 -0.67 7.18
C ILE A 173 -15.53 -0.70 5.64
N TYR A 174 -16.15 0.20 4.89
CA TYR A 174 -16.06 0.23 3.42
C TYR A 174 -14.79 0.94 2.92
N ASN A 175 -14.21 0.43 1.83
CA ASN A 175 -13.04 1.04 1.17
C ASN A 175 -13.35 2.47 0.70
N LYS A 176 -12.32 3.33 0.62
CA LYS A 176 -12.53 4.74 0.27
C LYS A 176 -13.02 4.93 -1.16
N PHE A 177 -12.69 3.98 -2.04
CA PHE A 177 -13.18 3.94 -3.41
C PHE A 177 -14.70 3.79 -3.50
N ALA A 178 -15.31 2.83 -2.78
CA ALA A 178 -16.76 2.65 -2.80
C ALA A 178 -17.49 3.84 -2.16
N LYS A 179 -16.92 4.45 -1.12
CA LYS A 179 -17.43 5.70 -0.57
C LYS A 179 -17.41 6.82 -1.62
N GLY A 180 -16.32 6.93 -2.37
CA GLY A 180 -16.20 7.86 -3.49
C GLY A 180 -17.25 7.63 -4.59
N ILE A 181 -17.56 6.37 -4.92
CA ILE A 181 -18.64 6.03 -5.85
C ILE A 181 -19.99 6.48 -5.29
N ALA A 182 -20.30 6.19 -4.04
CA ALA A 182 -21.57 6.59 -3.44
C ALA A 182 -21.75 8.12 -3.44
N VAL A 183 -20.67 8.88 -3.17
CA VAL A 183 -20.69 10.35 -3.27
C VAL A 183 -20.93 10.80 -4.72
N LYS A 184 -20.27 10.16 -5.68
CA LYS A 184 -20.45 10.46 -7.11
C LYS A 184 -21.89 10.18 -7.58
N ASP A 185 -22.43 9.03 -7.22
CA ASP A 185 -23.80 8.62 -7.58
C ASP A 185 -24.84 9.51 -6.90
N GLY A 186 -24.52 10.05 -5.71
CA GLY A 186 -25.31 11.07 -5.02
C GLY A 186 -25.17 12.49 -5.59
N GLY A 187 -24.43 12.69 -6.69
CA GLY A 187 -24.21 13.99 -7.32
C GLY A 187 -23.19 14.90 -6.61
N GLY A 188 -22.39 14.36 -5.68
CA GLY A 188 -21.28 15.08 -5.06
C GLY A 188 -20.12 15.27 -6.03
N ALA A 189 -19.50 16.45 -6.02
CA ALA A 189 -18.34 16.74 -6.88
C ALA A 189 -16.99 16.51 -6.18
N ALA A 190 -16.98 16.44 -4.84
CA ALA A 190 -15.77 16.20 -4.04
C ALA A 190 -16.12 15.55 -2.69
N MET A 191 -15.13 14.93 -2.05
CA MET A 191 -15.31 14.26 -0.76
C MET A 191 -14.25 14.69 0.26
N ILE A 192 -14.66 14.96 1.50
CA ILE A 192 -13.73 15.15 2.62
C ILE A 192 -13.92 13.98 3.57
N SER A 193 -12.91 13.16 3.81
CA SER A 193 -13.01 12.09 4.81
C SER A 193 -12.32 12.51 6.09
N GLY A 194 -13.01 12.32 7.23
CA GLY A 194 -12.46 12.60 8.55
C GLY A 194 -11.92 11.34 9.22
N LYS A 195 -10.68 11.39 9.70
CA LYS A 195 -10.13 10.38 10.62
C LYS A 195 -10.26 10.84 12.06
N SER A 196 -10.83 10.00 12.93
CA SER A 196 -10.77 10.21 14.39
C SER A 196 -9.34 9.93 14.89
N CYS A 197 -8.80 10.82 15.71
CA CYS A 197 -7.44 10.74 16.25
C CYS A 197 -7.20 9.55 17.21
N THR A 198 -8.25 8.84 17.64
CA THR A 198 -8.14 7.70 18.56
C THR A 198 -7.53 6.46 17.90
N LEU A 199 -7.66 6.33 16.57
CA LEU A 199 -7.02 5.26 15.82
C LEU A 199 -5.62 5.71 15.41
N ARG A 200 -4.57 5.13 16.02
CA ARG A 200 -3.16 5.22 15.57
C ARG A 200 -2.93 4.57 14.18
N GLN A 201 -3.91 4.63 13.29
CA GLN A 201 -3.79 4.11 11.96
C GLN A 201 -2.99 5.09 11.10
N PRO A 202 -1.95 4.62 10.39
CA PRO A 202 -1.27 5.44 9.40
C PRO A 202 -2.26 5.91 8.32
N TYR A 203 -1.88 6.95 7.57
CA TYR A 203 -2.64 7.33 6.38
C TYR A 203 -2.62 6.16 5.41
N SER A 204 -3.82 5.68 5.01
CA SER A 204 -3.96 4.67 3.97
C SER A 204 -3.98 5.42 2.64
N PHE A 205 -2.97 5.17 1.82
CA PHE A 205 -2.83 5.67 0.45
C PHE A 205 -3.79 4.92 -0.47
N GLU A 206 -5.04 5.36 -0.52
CA GLU A 206 -6.04 4.82 -1.45
C GLU A 206 -6.37 5.87 -2.51
N SER A 207 -6.69 5.40 -3.71
CA SER A 207 -7.15 6.24 -4.81
C SER A 207 -8.64 6.53 -4.66
N HIS A 208 -9.05 7.72 -5.11
CA HIS A 208 -10.44 8.15 -5.11
C HIS A 208 -10.95 8.31 -6.54
N VAL A 209 -12.27 8.13 -6.74
CA VAL A 209 -12.97 8.33 -8.03
C VAL A 209 -13.26 9.81 -8.31
N LEU A 210 -13.21 10.64 -7.28
CA LEU A 210 -13.49 12.07 -7.27
C LEU A 210 -12.37 12.80 -6.52
N PRO A 211 -12.18 14.12 -6.75
CA PRO A 211 -11.34 14.94 -5.90
C PRO A 211 -11.72 14.73 -4.43
N ALA A 212 -10.75 14.29 -3.63
CA ALA A 212 -10.99 14.00 -2.23
C ALA A 212 -9.81 14.43 -1.38
N THR A 213 -10.05 14.66 -0.09
CA THR A 213 -8.97 14.85 0.88
C THR A 213 -9.31 14.15 2.20
N ASP A 214 -8.31 13.47 2.77
CA ASP A 214 -8.40 12.84 4.07
C ASP A 214 -7.83 13.75 5.15
N VAL A 215 -8.70 14.31 5.99
CA VAL A 215 -8.33 15.24 7.07
C VAL A 215 -8.35 14.54 8.43
N ARG A 216 -7.50 14.97 9.36
CA ARG A 216 -7.62 14.57 10.77
C ARG A 216 -8.63 15.48 11.44
N LEU A 217 -9.67 14.89 12.03
CA LEU A 217 -10.59 15.61 12.89
C LEU A 217 -9.98 15.64 14.28
N MET A 218 -9.55 16.82 14.73
CA MET A 218 -9.21 17.01 16.13
C MET A 218 -10.49 16.81 16.98
N PRO A 219 -10.39 16.21 18.18
CA PRO A 219 -11.52 16.22 19.09
C PRO A 219 -11.91 17.68 19.35
N MET A 220 -13.19 17.99 19.16
CA MET A 220 -13.77 19.23 19.67
C MET A 220 -13.80 19.09 21.20
N ASP A 221 -13.07 19.97 21.90
CA ASP A 221 -13.16 20.13 23.36
C ASP A 221 -14.54 20.68 23.78
#